data_AF-W1V3S7-F1
#
_entry.id   AF-W1V3S7-F1
#
_cell.length_a   1.000
_cell.length_b   1.000
_cell.length_c   1.000
_cell.angle_alpha   90.00
_cell.angle_beta   90.00
_cell.angle_gamma   90.00
#
_symmetry.space_group_name_H-M   'P 1'
#
loop_
_entity.id
_entity.type
_entity.pdbx_description
1 polymer ?
#
loop_
_entity_poly.entity_id
_entity_poly.type
_entity_poly.pdbx_seq_one_letter_code
_entity_poly.pdbx_strand_id
1 'polypeptide(L)'
;NYLSIIPEECRWMNWAHDDKSGRALTGDALLNFVDNTLFPTLKRLPVDVNTPIKKSIVQTTFADANNYMKDGVLLRQVINVIDDIDFSDYDESHAFGDIYETILKELQSAGSSGEFYTPRAVTDFMAAMINPQVGEVMADFACGTGGFLISWL
;
A
#
# COMPACT_ATOMS: atom_id res chain seq x y z
N ASN A 1 -9.94 -16.73 12.72
CA ASN A 1 -9.31 -17.43 11.58
C ASN A 1 -9.41 -16.58 10.33
N TYR A 2 -8.36 -15.81 10.03
CA TYR A 2 -8.28 -15.04 8.78
C TYR A 2 -7.84 -15.97 7.64
N LEU A 3 -8.55 -15.92 6.51
CA LEU A 3 -8.16 -16.61 5.28
C LEU A 3 -7.78 -15.56 4.24
N SER A 4 -6.50 -15.52 3.86
CA SER A 4 -5.99 -14.60 2.85
C SER A 4 -6.59 -14.91 1.47
N ILE A 5 -6.91 -13.87 0.71
CA ILE A 5 -7.27 -13.97 -0.71
C ILE A 5 -6.03 -14.13 -1.60
N ILE A 6 -4.84 -13.78 -1.07
CA ILE A 6 -3.58 -13.83 -1.79
C ILE A 6 -3.10 -15.30 -1.88
N PRO A 7 -2.86 -15.82 -3.10
CA PRO A 7 -2.26 -17.14 -3.32
C PRO A 7 -0.95 -17.29 -2.58
N GLU A 8 -0.63 -18.51 -2.14
CA GLU A 8 0.47 -18.77 -1.23
C GLU A 8 1.80 -18.24 -1.77
N GLU A 9 2.13 -18.54 -3.02
CA GLU A 9 3.34 -18.09 -3.72
C GLU A 9 3.45 -16.55 -3.82
N CYS A 10 2.32 -15.84 -3.78
CA CYS A 10 2.27 -14.38 -3.87
C CYS A 10 2.31 -13.68 -2.50
N ARG A 11 2.29 -14.43 -1.40
CA ARG A 11 2.39 -13.84 -0.05
C ARG A 11 3.82 -13.40 0.22
N TRP A 12 3.97 -12.26 0.89
CA TRP A 12 5.27 -11.66 1.20
C TRP A 12 6.29 -12.66 1.74
N MET A 13 5.88 -13.48 2.72
CA MET A 13 6.72 -14.52 3.34
C MET A 13 7.35 -15.53 2.38
N ASN A 14 6.78 -15.71 1.18
CA ASN A 14 7.18 -16.77 0.27
C ASN A 14 8.05 -16.30 -0.92
N TRP A 15 8.06 -15.01 -1.24
CA TRP A 15 8.86 -14.48 -2.35
C TRP A 15 9.70 -13.26 -1.99
N ALA A 16 9.24 -12.46 -1.02
CA ALA A 16 9.86 -11.20 -0.62
C ALA A 16 10.71 -11.36 0.63
N HIS A 17 10.29 -12.17 1.61
CA HIS A 17 11.05 -12.34 2.84
C HIS A 17 12.44 -12.94 2.60
N ASP A 18 13.46 -12.34 3.21
CA ASP A 18 14.85 -12.80 3.14
C ASP A 18 15.26 -13.48 4.46
N ASP A 19 15.20 -14.81 4.46
CA ASP A 19 15.64 -15.67 5.56
C ASP A 19 17.17 -15.67 5.78
N LYS A 20 17.91 -14.82 5.04
CA LYS A 20 19.37 -14.69 5.02
C LYS A 20 20.09 -15.99 4.65
N SER A 21 19.39 -16.96 4.06
CA SER A 21 20.00 -18.20 3.58
C SER A 21 20.69 -18.04 2.22
N GLY A 22 20.61 -16.86 1.61
CA GLY A 22 21.09 -16.60 0.24
C GLY A 22 20.20 -17.18 -0.87
N ARG A 23 18.96 -17.57 -0.56
CA ARG A 23 17.98 -18.12 -1.53
C ARG A 23 16.93 -17.10 -1.98
N ALA A 24 16.93 -15.88 -1.41
CA ALA A 24 15.98 -14.84 -1.78
C ALA A 24 16.05 -14.52 -3.28
N LEU A 25 14.89 -14.36 -3.92
CA LEU A 25 14.80 -14.01 -5.34
C LEU A 25 15.45 -12.65 -5.59
N THR A 26 16.30 -12.56 -6.63
CA THR A 26 16.95 -11.32 -7.06
C THR A 26 17.21 -11.33 -8.57
N GLY A 27 17.69 -10.21 -9.11
CA GLY A 27 18.02 -10.07 -10.54
C GLY A 27 16.83 -10.37 -11.46
N ASP A 28 17.11 -10.95 -12.62
CA ASP A 28 16.09 -11.23 -13.66
C ASP A 28 14.99 -12.18 -13.16
N ALA A 29 15.31 -13.12 -12.26
CA ALA A 29 14.33 -14.04 -11.70
C ALA A 29 13.27 -13.31 -10.87
N LEU A 30 13.69 -12.30 -10.10
CA LEU A 30 12.78 -11.47 -9.32
C LEU A 30 11.89 -10.61 -10.22
N LEU A 31 12.47 -9.96 -11.23
CA LEU A 31 11.70 -9.15 -12.19
C LEU A 31 10.66 -10.01 -12.93
N ASN A 32 11.07 -11.18 -13.40
CA ASN A 32 10.17 -12.11 -14.07
C ASN A 32 9.03 -12.55 -13.15
N PHE A 33 9.33 -12.91 -11.90
CA PHE A 33 8.30 -13.26 -10.93
C PHE A 33 7.32 -12.12 -10.71
N VAL A 34 7.80 -10.90 -10.49
CA VAL A 34 6.96 -9.73 -10.23
C VAL A 34 6.07 -9.41 -11.44
N ASP A 35 6.65 -9.36 -12.64
CA ASP A 35 5.98 -8.91 -13.86
C ASP A 35 5.03 -9.95 -14.44
N ASN A 36 5.41 -11.24 -14.37
CA ASN A 36 4.68 -12.32 -15.06
C ASN A 36 3.86 -13.20 -14.11
N THR A 37 4.16 -13.19 -12.81
CA THR A 37 3.45 -14.02 -11.81
C THR A 37 2.69 -13.15 -10.81
N LEU A 38 3.38 -12.36 -9.99
CA LEU A 38 2.78 -11.62 -8.88
C LEU A 38 1.71 -10.63 -9.36
N PHE A 39 2.08 -9.63 -10.16
CA PHE A 39 1.16 -8.58 -10.58
C PHE A 39 -0.02 -9.14 -11.39
N PRO A 40 0.20 -10.01 -12.40
CA PRO A 40 -0.90 -10.61 -13.14
C PRO A 40 -1.84 -11.46 -12.27
N THR A 41 -1.33 -12.11 -11.22
CA THR A 41 -2.15 -12.93 -10.31
C THR A 41 -3.00 -12.04 -9.42
N LEU A 42 -2.42 -11.00 -8.82
CA LEU A 42 -3.14 -10.07 -7.94
C LEU A 42 -4.20 -9.25 -8.70
N LYS A 43 -3.93 -8.88 -9.96
CA LYS A 43 -4.91 -8.25 -10.87
C LYS A 43 -6.11 -9.13 -11.18
N ARG A 44 -5.94 -10.46 -11.17
CA ARG A 44 -6.95 -11.44 -11.58
C ARG A 44 -7.57 -12.21 -10.41
N LEU A 45 -7.40 -11.72 -9.18
CA LEU A 45 -8.06 -12.34 -8.03
C LEU A 45 -9.58 -12.40 -8.22
N PRO A 46 -10.22 -13.54 -7.89
CA PRO A 46 -11.67 -13.66 -8.00
C PRO A 46 -12.33 -12.78 -6.94
N VAL A 47 -13.01 -11.74 -7.39
CA VAL A 47 -13.78 -10.82 -6.54
C VAL A 47 -15.20 -10.76 -7.07
N ASP A 48 -16.16 -10.92 -6.18
CA ASP A 48 -17.59 -10.81 -6.45
C ASP A 48 -18.30 -9.87 -5.46
N VAL A 49 -19.61 -9.70 -5.61
CA VAL A 49 -20.43 -8.84 -4.75
C VAL A 49 -20.45 -9.27 -3.27
N ASN A 50 -20.14 -10.54 -2.98
CA ASN A 50 -20.12 -11.08 -1.62
C ASN A 50 -18.72 -11.02 -0.99
N THR A 51 -17.71 -10.64 -1.78
CA THR A 51 -16.32 -10.58 -1.33
C THR A 51 -16.15 -9.41 -0.36
N PRO A 52 -15.68 -9.65 0.88
CA PRO A 52 -15.45 -8.58 1.84
C PRO A 52 -14.52 -7.51 1.27
N ILE A 53 -14.79 -6.23 1.55
CA ILE A 53 -14.03 -5.08 1.02
C ILE A 53 -12.52 -5.23 1.25
N LYS A 54 -12.11 -5.68 2.44
CA LYS A 54 -10.71 -5.93 2.78
C LYS A 54 -9.99 -6.97 1.92
N LYS A 55 -10.73 -7.77 1.14
CA LYS A 55 -10.19 -8.73 0.17
C LYS A 55 -10.26 -8.19 -1.25
N SER A 56 -11.37 -7.53 -1.61
CA SER A 56 -11.52 -6.91 -2.94
C SER A 56 -10.50 -5.80 -3.17
N ILE A 57 -10.11 -5.08 -2.12
CA ILE A 57 -9.12 -4.00 -2.18
C ILE A 57 -7.79 -4.45 -2.80
N VAL A 58 -7.37 -5.70 -2.59
CA VAL A 58 -6.12 -6.23 -3.17
C VAL A 58 -6.18 -6.18 -4.70
N GLN A 59 -7.28 -6.65 -5.29
CA GLN A 59 -7.46 -6.60 -6.74
C GLN A 59 -7.52 -5.15 -7.23
N THR A 60 -8.28 -4.29 -6.55
CA THR A 60 -8.44 -2.88 -6.92
C THR A 60 -7.10 -2.14 -6.88
N THR A 61 -6.30 -2.33 -5.83
CA THR A 61 -4.96 -1.73 -5.71
C THR A 61 -4.04 -2.17 -6.84
N PHE A 62 -4.10 -3.44 -7.25
CA PHE A 62 -3.21 -3.96 -8.29
C PHE A 62 -3.72 -3.78 -9.71
N ALA A 63 -5.01 -3.47 -9.94
CA ALA A 63 -5.63 -3.39 -11.26
C ALA A 63 -4.81 -2.55 -12.25
N ASP A 64 -4.40 -1.35 -11.82
CA ASP A 64 -3.61 -0.40 -12.62
C ASP A 64 -2.13 -0.32 -12.19
N ALA A 65 -1.71 -1.14 -11.23
CA ALA A 65 -0.32 -1.17 -10.77
C ALA A 65 0.59 -1.78 -11.84
N ASN A 66 1.75 -1.18 -12.07
CA ASN A 66 2.80 -1.71 -12.93
C ASN A 66 4.15 -1.60 -12.22
N ASN A 67 5.02 -2.59 -12.42
CA ASN A 67 6.39 -2.52 -11.96
C ASN A 67 7.22 -1.75 -12.99
N TYR A 68 7.89 -0.69 -12.54
CA TYR A 68 8.76 0.14 -13.38
C TYR A 68 10.25 -0.11 -13.14
N MET A 69 10.61 -0.88 -12.12
CA MET A 69 12.00 -1.22 -11.83
C MET A 69 12.58 -2.09 -12.95
N LYS A 70 13.77 -1.73 -13.42
CA LYS A 70 14.49 -2.45 -14.49
C LYS A 70 15.66 -3.29 -13.99
N ASP A 71 16.06 -3.07 -12.75
CA ASP A 71 17.15 -3.81 -12.10
C ASP A 71 16.58 -4.61 -10.92
N GLY A 72 16.62 -5.93 -11.05
CA GLY A 72 16.12 -6.84 -10.02
C GLY A 72 17.00 -6.91 -8.78
N VAL A 73 18.28 -6.52 -8.87
CA VAL A 73 19.16 -6.40 -7.71
C VAL A 73 18.78 -5.18 -6.89
N LEU A 74 18.55 -4.03 -7.55
CA LEU A 74 18.07 -2.83 -6.87
C LEU A 74 16.66 -3.03 -6.30
N LEU A 75 15.76 -3.69 -7.03
CA LEU A 75 14.44 -4.05 -6.50
C LEU A 75 14.56 -4.91 -5.26
N ARG A 76 15.47 -5.90 -5.24
CA ARG A 76 15.73 -6.72 -4.06
C ARG A 76 16.21 -5.89 -2.86
N GLN A 77 17.07 -4.90 -3.08
CA GLN A 77 17.53 -4.01 -2.00
C GLN A 77 16.37 -3.22 -1.39
N VAL A 78 15.47 -2.68 -2.21
CA VAL A 78 14.27 -1.98 -1.73
C VAL A 78 13.37 -2.93 -0.93
N ILE A 79 13.11 -4.14 -1.44
CA ILE A 79 12.27 -5.11 -0.73
C ILE A 79 12.92 -5.51 0.59
N ASN A 80 14.25 -5.66 0.68
CA ASN A 80 14.94 -5.94 1.95
C ASN A 80 14.71 -4.85 2.99
N VAL A 81 14.75 -3.57 2.59
CA VAL A 81 14.47 -2.46 3.51
C VAL A 81 13.04 -2.52 4.04
N ILE A 82 12.08 -2.92 3.19
CA ILE A 82 10.67 -3.08 3.61
C ILE A 82 10.50 -4.32 4.49
N ASP A 83 11.22 -5.41 4.19
CA ASP A 83 11.14 -6.68 4.93
C ASP A 83 11.71 -6.58 6.36
N ASP A 84 12.60 -5.63 6.60
CA ASP A 84 13.17 -5.35 7.91
C ASP A 84 12.24 -4.50 8.82
N ILE A 85 11.07 -4.06 8.33
CA ILE A 85 10.09 -3.28 9.11
C ILE A 85 9.21 -4.22 9.95
N ASP A 86 9.15 -4.00 11.27
CA ASP A 86 8.32 -4.81 12.18
C ASP A 86 6.94 -4.18 12.40
N PHE A 87 5.96 -4.60 11.59
CA PHE A 87 4.57 -4.15 11.72
C PHE A 87 3.82 -4.73 12.93
N SER A 88 4.47 -5.52 13.80
CA SER A 88 3.84 -6.05 15.01
C SER A 88 3.84 -5.06 16.18
N ASP A 89 4.70 -4.04 16.13
CA ASP A 89 4.67 -2.94 17.08
C ASP A 89 3.71 -1.85 16.61
N TYR A 90 2.77 -1.47 17.48
CA TYR A 90 1.78 -0.43 17.20
C TYR A 90 2.45 0.93 16.96
N ASP A 91 3.56 1.19 17.64
CA ASP A 91 4.34 2.42 17.47
C ASP A 91 5.07 2.41 16.10
N GLU A 92 5.52 1.25 15.62
CA GLU A 92 6.13 1.12 14.27
C GLU A 92 5.10 1.20 13.13
N SER A 93 3.87 0.72 13.35
CA SER A 93 2.78 0.92 12.38
C SER A 93 2.45 2.41 12.16
N HIS A 94 2.51 3.23 13.21
CA HIS A 94 2.37 4.69 13.08
C HIS A 94 3.56 5.31 12.37
N ALA A 95 4.78 4.84 12.67
CA ALA A 95 5.99 5.29 11.98
C ALA A 95 5.93 5.02 10.46
N PHE A 96 5.33 3.90 10.03
CA PHE A 96 5.12 3.65 8.60
C PHE A 96 4.11 4.63 7.99
N GLY A 97 3.04 4.96 8.72
CA GLY A 97 2.10 6.02 8.33
C GLY A 97 2.81 7.36 8.13
N ASP A 98 3.69 7.74 9.07
CA ASP A 98 4.47 8.98 9.01
C ASP A 98 5.47 8.99 7.85
N ILE A 99 6.12 7.86 7.56
CA ILE A 99 7.01 7.71 6.40
C ILE A 99 6.20 7.86 5.11
N TYR A 100 5.05 7.20 5.00
CA TYR A 100 4.15 7.31 3.84
C TYR A 100 3.70 8.76 3.62
N GLU A 101 3.29 9.45 4.68
CA GLU A 101 2.93 10.87 4.64
C GLU A 101 4.10 11.77 4.25
N THR A 102 5.31 11.45 4.69
CA THR A 102 6.52 12.18 4.31
C THR A 102 6.79 12.02 2.82
N ILE A 103 6.71 10.80 2.29
CA ILE A 103 6.85 10.53 0.85
C ILE A 103 5.78 11.29 0.06
N LEU A 104 4.51 11.29 0.52
CA LEU A 104 3.44 12.04 -0.14
C LEU A 104 3.73 13.55 -0.19
N LYS A 105 4.22 14.14 0.91
CA LYS A 105 4.62 15.56 0.97
C LYS A 105 5.82 15.87 0.07
N GLU A 106 6.79 14.97 -0.04
CA GLU A 106 7.94 15.13 -0.94
C GLU A 106 7.51 15.04 -2.41
N LEU A 107 6.62 14.11 -2.76
CA LEU A 107 6.03 13.99 -4.09
C LEU A 107 5.23 15.25 -4.48
N GLN A 108 4.57 15.89 -3.52
CA GLN A 108 3.90 17.18 -3.72
C GLN A 108 4.88 18.27 -4.20
N SER A 109 6.09 18.26 -3.64
CA SER A 109 7.11 19.31 -3.86
C SER A 109 7.92 19.10 -5.15
N ALA A 110 7.91 17.89 -5.72
CA ALA A 110 8.72 17.50 -6.87
C ALA A 110 8.18 17.94 -8.26
N GLY A 111 7.07 18.69 -8.31
CA GLY A 111 6.79 19.56 -9.47
C GLY A 111 5.70 19.15 -10.47
N SER A 112 4.83 18.19 -10.15
CA SER A 112 3.59 17.96 -10.94
C SER A 112 2.46 17.24 -10.21
N SER A 113 2.64 16.79 -8.96
CA SER A 113 1.64 16.03 -8.20
C SER A 113 1.01 16.81 -7.03
N GLY A 114 1.24 18.13 -6.96
CA GLY A 114 0.70 18.99 -5.91
C GLY A 114 -0.84 19.10 -5.87
N GLU A 115 -1.52 18.58 -6.89
CA GLU A 115 -2.97 18.70 -7.08
C GLU A 115 -3.82 17.75 -6.21
N PHE A 116 -3.20 16.81 -5.48
CA PHE A 116 -3.91 15.72 -4.80
C PHE A 116 -3.69 15.62 -3.28
N TYR A 117 -3.00 16.59 -2.68
CA TYR A 117 -2.68 16.59 -1.25
C TYR A 117 -3.22 17.82 -0.52
N THR A 118 -3.97 17.57 0.55
CA THR A 118 -4.38 18.60 1.52
C THR A 118 -3.56 18.39 2.81
N PRO A 119 -2.88 19.42 3.35
CA PRO A 119 -2.11 19.28 4.59
C PRO A 119 -2.96 18.74 5.75
N ARG A 120 -2.39 17.82 6.54
CA ARG A 120 -3.09 17.17 7.67
C ARG A 120 -3.69 18.15 8.68
N ALA A 121 -2.95 19.20 9.00
CA ALA A 121 -3.45 20.26 9.88
C ALA A 121 -4.77 20.90 9.39
N VAL A 122 -5.01 20.93 8.07
CA VAL A 122 -6.25 21.45 7.48
C VAL A 122 -7.36 20.40 7.55
N THR A 123 -7.09 19.15 7.17
CA THR A 123 -8.10 18.08 7.23
C THR A 123 -8.55 17.80 8.65
N ASP A 124 -7.62 17.79 9.61
CA ASP A 124 -7.89 17.59 11.04
C ASP A 124 -8.67 18.77 11.64
N PHE A 125 -8.30 20.01 11.29
CA PHE A 125 -9.05 21.18 11.71
C PHE A 125 -10.49 21.14 11.20
N MET A 126 -10.70 20.83 9.92
CA MET A 126 -12.03 20.74 9.33
C MET A 126 -12.85 19.62 9.97
N ALA A 127 -12.26 18.44 10.19
CA ALA A 127 -12.92 17.34 10.90
C ALA A 127 -13.32 17.74 12.33
N ALA A 128 -12.43 18.42 13.06
CA ALA A 128 -12.73 18.91 14.42
C ALA A 128 -13.88 19.93 14.44
N MET A 129 -13.95 20.80 13.43
CA MET A 129 -15.05 21.78 13.30
C MET A 129 -16.38 21.14 12.91
N ILE A 130 -16.35 20.07 12.11
CA ILE A 130 -17.56 19.31 11.74
C ILE A 130 -18.02 18.42 12.90
N ASN A 131 -17.08 17.90 13.70
CA ASN A 131 -17.31 17.02 14.85
C ASN A 131 -18.13 15.76 14.48
N PRO A 132 -17.58 14.89 13.60
CA PRO A 132 -18.29 13.72 13.10
C PRO A 132 -18.70 12.74 14.19
N GLN A 133 -19.85 12.11 14.02
CA GLN A 133 -20.41 11.15 14.98
C GLN A 133 -20.46 9.74 14.41
N VAL A 134 -20.32 8.74 15.28
CA VAL A 134 -20.40 7.33 14.91
C VAL A 134 -21.76 7.03 14.28
N GLY A 135 -21.76 6.45 13.08
CA GLY A 135 -22.96 6.11 12.32
C GLY A 135 -23.33 7.16 11.26
N GLU A 136 -22.66 8.30 11.23
CA GLU A 136 -22.79 9.27 10.12
C GLU A 136 -22.10 8.76 8.86
N VAL A 137 -22.58 9.25 7.71
CA VAL A 137 -22.03 8.92 6.38
C VAL A 137 -21.34 10.15 5.82
N MET A 138 -20.12 9.97 5.33
CA MET A 138 -19.30 11.00 4.71
C MET A 138 -18.90 10.57 3.31
N ALA A 139 -18.78 11.55 2.42
CA ALA A 139 -18.26 11.35 1.07
C ALA A 139 -17.30 12.48 0.73
N ASP A 140 -16.14 12.12 0.20
CA ASP A 140 -15.19 13.04 -0.40
C ASP A 140 -15.08 12.71 -1.90
N PHE A 141 -15.64 13.58 -2.74
CA PHE A 141 -15.68 13.40 -4.19
C PHE A 141 -14.38 13.78 -4.90
N ALA A 142 -13.38 14.27 -4.16
CA ALA A 142 -12.05 14.62 -4.66
C ALA A 142 -10.97 14.14 -3.68
N CYS A 143 -11.13 12.92 -3.16
CA CYS A 143 -10.42 12.46 -1.97
C CYS A 143 -8.90 12.40 -2.10
N GLY A 144 -8.35 12.35 -3.32
CA GLY A 144 -6.89 12.31 -3.54
C GLY A 144 -6.25 11.19 -2.73
N THR A 145 -5.34 11.56 -1.83
CA THR A 145 -4.67 10.64 -0.89
C THR A 145 -5.55 10.17 0.28
N GLY A 146 -6.85 10.50 0.27
CA GLY A 146 -7.85 10.08 1.26
C GLY A 146 -7.87 10.95 2.52
N GLY A 147 -7.37 12.18 2.45
CA GLY A 147 -6.97 12.87 3.68
C GLY A 147 -8.10 13.20 4.64
N PHE A 148 -9.23 13.68 4.12
CA PHE A 148 -10.44 13.91 4.90
C PHE A 148 -11.07 12.61 5.42
N LEU A 149 -10.97 11.51 4.67
CA LEU A 149 -11.52 10.21 5.11
C LEU A 149 -10.77 9.67 6.33
N ILE A 150 -9.45 9.88 6.37
CA ILE A 150 -8.61 9.48 7.51
C ILE A 150 -8.93 10.35 8.73
N SER A 151 -8.98 11.68 8.57
CA SER A 151 -9.28 12.59 9.70
C SER A 151 -10.71 12.49 10.22
N TRP A 152 -11.63 11.90 9.45
CA TRP A 152 -13.04 11.71 9.85
C TRP A 152 -13.25 10.51 10.78
N LEU A 153 -12.33 9.54 10.75
CA LEU A 153 -12.36 8.31 11.56
C LEU A 153 -11.87 8.56 12.99
#